data_AF-A0A850SKJ6-F1
#
_entry.id   AF-A0A850SKJ6-F1
#
_cell.length_a   1.000
_cell.length_b   1.000
_cell.length_c   1.000
_cell.angle_alpha   90.00
_cell.angle_beta   90.00
_cell.angle_gamma   90.00
#
_symmetry.space_group_name_H-M   'P 1'
#
loop_
_entity.id
_entity.type
_entity.pdbx_description
1 polymer ?
#
loop_
_entity_poly.entity_id
_entity_poly.type
_entity_poly.pdbx_seq_one_letter_code
_entity_poly.pdbx_strand_id
1 'polypeptide(L)'
;MKNAKLAVVLALSTVLVAGVVFSTALAANVADAQGDRMNMRDRIHATVNDGRRGVAVGVISSVQTDSSGNEWLVYGPWRMVLIPAADEAASPDMIFTSGFTMVMKDGTAKHRHQIYDFSLSEWTADETSVTFEGTATITQRDGPVEDVPVTIKILNDSVAEISIDTSVIDHFGESPIYGMVLRSNL
;
A
#
# COMPACT_ATOMS: atom_id res chain seq x y z
N MET A 1 42.46 32.61 34.61
CA MET A 1 41.85 31.42 35.24
C MET A 1 40.34 31.43 35.03
N LYS A 2 39.84 30.63 34.07
CA LYS A 2 38.67 29.72 34.17
C LYS A 2 38.28 29.31 32.75
N ASN A 3 38.49 28.02 32.48
CA ASN A 3 38.25 27.32 31.23
C ASN A 3 36.77 26.91 31.14
N ALA A 4 36.16 27.00 29.95
CA ALA A 4 35.07 26.14 29.50
C ALA A 4 35.02 26.22 27.96
N LYS A 5 35.70 25.32 27.26
CA LYS A 5 35.14 24.13 26.59
C LYS A 5 34.17 24.46 25.43
N LEU A 6 34.77 24.42 24.25
CA LEU A 6 34.27 23.96 22.95
C LEU A 6 32.85 23.36 22.95
N ALA A 7 31.95 23.90 22.12
CA ALA A 7 30.77 23.19 21.64
C ALA A 7 30.67 23.40 20.12
N VAL A 8 31.19 22.42 19.39
CA VAL A 8 30.82 22.15 18.00
C VAL A 8 29.38 21.62 18.03
N VAL A 9 28.46 22.24 17.30
CA VAL A 9 27.16 21.62 17.00
C VAL A 9 27.14 21.33 15.52
N LEU A 10 27.24 20.03 15.21
CA LEU A 10 27.04 19.45 13.89
C LEU A 10 25.66 19.82 13.35
N ALA A 11 25.61 20.14 12.07
CA ALA A 11 24.42 20.01 11.25
C ALA A 11 23.90 18.55 11.34
N LEU A 12 22.64 18.39 11.75
CA LEU A 12 21.88 17.18 11.49
C LEU A 12 20.58 17.57 10.78
N SER A 13 20.62 17.47 9.46
CA SER A 13 19.45 17.31 8.62
C SER A 13 18.62 16.13 9.13
N THR A 14 17.45 16.43 9.70
CA THR A 14 16.43 15.45 10.08
C THR A 14 15.78 14.88 8.83
N VAL A 15 16.41 13.85 8.26
CA VAL A 15 15.75 12.91 7.34
C VAL A 15 16.03 11.51 7.88
N LEU A 16 15.23 11.05 8.85
CA LEU A 16 15.18 9.65 9.27
C LEU A 16 14.14 9.47 10.38
N VAL A 17 12.87 9.15 10.04
CA VAL A 17 12.09 8.10 10.73
C VAL A 17 10.95 7.62 9.81
N ALA A 18 11.26 6.93 8.72
CA ALA A 18 10.27 6.08 8.05
C ALA A 18 10.78 4.63 7.85
N GLY A 19 12.07 4.38 8.06
CA GLY A 19 12.69 3.07 7.85
C GLY A 19 12.67 2.11 9.04
N VAL A 20 12.32 2.56 10.26
CA VAL A 20 12.52 1.75 11.49
C VAL A 20 11.24 1.09 12.01
N VAL A 21 10.06 1.43 11.50
CA VAL A 21 8.80 0.85 12.02
C VAL A 21 8.44 -0.50 11.39
N PHE A 22 9.08 -0.91 10.29
CA PHE A 22 8.69 -2.15 9.58
C PHE A 22 9.36 -3.44 10.09
N SER A 23 10.36 -3.37 10.98
CA SER A 23 11.14 -4.56 11.37
C SER A 23 10.42 -5.51 12.34
N THR A 24 9.35 -5.10 13.02
CA THR A 24 8.66 -5.97 13.99
C THR A 24 7.61 -6.89 13.34
N ALA A 25 7.29 -6.70 12.05
CA ALA A 25 6.25 -7.49 11.40
C ALA A 25 6.70 -8.90 10.96
N LEU A 26 8.00 -9.19 10.86
CA LEU A 26 8.50 -10.44 10.28
C LEU A 26 8.70 -11.62 11.27
N ALA A 27 8.43 -11.46 12.57
CA ALA A 27 8.75 -12.49 13.57
C ALA A 27 7.55 -13.27 14.14
N ALA A 28 6.44 -13.38 13.39
CA ALA A 28 5.33 -14.25 13.79
C ALA A 28 5.34 -15.52 12.92
N ASN A 29 5.73 -16.64 13.52
CA ASN A 29 5.43 -17.97 12.98
C ASN A 29 3.91 -18.12 12.94
N VAL A 30 3.32 -18.21 11.75
CA VAL A 30 1.89 -18.54 11.63
C VAL A 30 1.78 -19.79 10.76
N ALA A 31 1.61 -20.93 11.43
CA ALA A 31 0.90 -22.04 10.83
C ALA A 31 -0.58 -21.63 10.78
N ASP A 32 -1.07 -21.27 9.60
CA ASP A 32 -2.48 -20.96 9.40
C ASP A 32 -3.27 -22.27 9.50
N ALA A 33 -3.92 -22.49 10.64
CA ALA A 33 -4.88 -23.57 10.80
C ALA A 33 -6.07 -23.26 9.88
N GLN A 34 -6.17 -24.02 8.79
CA GLN A 34 -7.22 -23.95 7.78
C GLN A 34 -8.53 -24.53 8.33
N GLY A 35 -9.08 -23.91 9.38
CA GLY A 35 -10.41 -24.20 9.92
C GLY A 35 -11.46 -23.39 9.19
N ASP A 36 -12.40 -24.08 8.55
CA ASP A 36 -13.65 -23.60 7.93
C ASP A 36 -13.61 -22.13 7.45
N ARG A 37 -12.82 -21.87 6.40
CA ARG A 37 -12.65 -20.52 5.86
C ARG A 37 -13.94 -20.11 5.15
N MET A 38 -14.69 -19.18 5.76
CA MET A 38 -15.66 -18.36 5.03
C MET A 38 -15.00 -17.82 3.75
N ASN A 39 -15.76 -17.78 2.65
CA ASN A 39 -15.26 -17.19 1.40
C ASN A 39 -14.97 -15.69 1.59
N MET A 40 -14.23 -15.08 0.66
CA MET A 40 -13.77 -13.70 0.80
C MET A 40 -14.93 -12.71 0.96
N ARG A 41 -15.96 -12.83 0.13
CA ARG A 41 -17.17 -12.01 0.22
C ARG A 41 -17.79 -12.04 1.62
N ASP A 42 -18.02 -13.22 2.18
CA ASP A 42 -18.66 -13.35 3.49
C ASP A 42 -17.80 -12.73 4.60
N ARG A 43 -16.47 -12.85 4.49
CA ARG A 43 -15.53 -12.21 5.43
C ARG A 43 -15.56 -10.70 5.34
N ILE A 44 -15.52 -10.13 4.13
CA ILE A 44 -15.57 -8.68 3.95
C ILE A 44 -16.91 -8.14 4.46
N HIS A 45 -18.04 -8.80 4.15
CA HIS A 45 -19.34 -8.40 4.70
C HIS A 45 -19.37 -8.50 6.22
N ALA A 46 -18.83 -9.57 6.81
CA ALA A 46 -18.73 -9.69 8.26
C ALA A 46 -17.85 -8.59 8.86
N THR A 47 -16.70 -8.26 8.26
CA THR A 47 -15.85 -7.17 8.71
C THR A 47 -16.58 -5.83 8.65
N VAL A 48 -17.32 -5.56 7.57
CA VAL A 48 -18.10 -4.33 7.40
C VAL A 48 -19.25 -4.24 8.41
N ASN A 49 -19.93 -5.36 8.72
CA ASN A 49 -21.14 -5.35 9.56
C ASN A 49 -20.85 -5.58 11.06
N ASP A 50 -19.82 -6.33 11.42
CA ASP A 50 -19.49 -6.67 12.82
C ASP A 50 -18.83 -5.51 13.58
N GLY A 51 -18.64 -4.36 12.95
CA GLY A 51 -17.99 -3.19 13.54
C GLY A 51 -16.50 -3.39 13.85
N ARG A 52 -15.86 -4.43 13.28
CA ARG A 52 -14.44 -4.72 13.47
C ARG A 52 -13.59 -4.18 12.33
N ARG A 53 -12.45 -3.57 12.66
CA ARG A 53 -11.49 -3.11 11.64
C ARG A 53 -10.82 -4.29 10.96
N GLY A 54 -10.91 -4.33 9.63
CA GLY A 54 -10.13 -5.22 8.79
C GLY A 54 -8.76 -4.60 8.50
N VAL A 55 -7.70 -5.40 8.53
CA VAL A 55 -6.33 -4.98 8.23
C VAL A 55 -5.69 -5.99 7.31
N ALA A 56 -5.10 -5.50 6.22
CA ALA A 56 -4.19 -6.28 5.41
C ALA A 56 -2.86 -5.54 5.24
N VAL A 57 -1.77 -6.31 5.27
CA VAL A 57 -0.42 -5.80 5.03
C VAL A 57 0.29 -6.72 4.07
N GLY A 58 1.17 -6.14 3.27
CA GLY A 58 1.92 -6.92 2.32
C GLY A 58 3.10 -6.19 1.73
N VAL A 59 3.64 -6.77 0.67
CA VAL A 59 4.78 -6.23 -0.09
C VAL A 59 4.47 -6.21 -1.56
N ILE A 60 4.74 -5.09 -2.21
CA ILE A 60 4.84 -4.95 -3.66
C ILE A 60 6.12 -5.66 -4.10
N SER A 61 6.00 -6.43 -5.17
CA SER A 61 7.09 -7.08 -5.88
C SER A 61 6.64 -7.27 -7.32
N SER A 62 6.88 -6.27 -8.16
CA SER A 62 6.37 -6.21 -9.52
C SER A 62 7.47 -5.77 -10.49
N VAL A 63 7.27 -6.11 -11.76
CA VAL A 63 7.98 -5.50 -12.88
C VAL A 63 6.97 -4.62 -13.61
N GLN A 64 7.35 -3.38 -13.87
CA GLN A 64 6.55 -2.41 -14.61
C GLN A 64 7.27 -2.06 -15.90
N THR A 65 6.54 -1.96 -16.99
CA THR A 65 7.08 -1.52 -18.28
C THR A 65 6.54 -0.13 -18.57
N ASP A 66 7.43 0.84 -18.76
CA ASP A 66 7.03 2.19 -19.15
C ASP A 66 6.67 2.27 -20.64
N SER A 67 6.12 3.41 -21.06
CA SER A 67 5.69 3.66 -22.44
C SER A 67 6.84 3.59 -23.48
N SER A 68 8.09 3.73 -23.03
CA SER A 68 9.29 3.60 -23.86
C SER A 68 9.81 2.15 -23.94
N GLY A 69 9.17 1.22 -23.22
CA GLY A 69 9.56 -0.18 -23.15
C GLY A 69 10.65 -0.48 -22.13
N ASN A 70 11.03 0.46 -21.27
CA ASN A 70 11.98 0.18 -20.20
C ASN A 70 11.28 -0.57 -19.06
N GLU A 71 11.96 -1.58 -18.53
CA GLU A 71 11.47 -2.34 -17.39
C GLU A 71 12.00 -1.77 -16.07
N TRP A 72 11.11 -1.69 -15.09
CA TRP A 72 11.37 -1.21 -13.75
C TRP A 72 11.02 -2.26 -12.72
N LEU A 73 11.95 -2.54 -11.81
CA LEU A 73 11.71 -3.35 -10.62
C LEU A 73 11.03 -2.49 -9.57
N VAL A 74 9.84 -2.88 -9.14
CA VAL A 74 9.03 -2.14 -8.17
C VAL A 74 8.88 -2.96 -6.90
N TYR A 75 9.26 -2.39 -5.76
CA TYR A 75 9.17 -3.09 -4.48
C TYR A 75 8.94 -2.14 -3.30
N GLY A 76 8.23 -2.61 -2.28
CA GLY A 76 8.01 -1.87 -1.05
C GLY A 76 6.78 -2.35 -0.28
N PRO A 77 6.60 -1.95 0.98
CA PRO A 77 5.42 -2.35 1.74
C PRO A 77 4.14 -1.65 1.27
N TRP A 78 3.02 -2.30 1.55
CA TRP A 78 1.69 -1.69 1.53
C TRP A 78 0.90 -2.08 2.77
N ARG A 79 -0.05 -1.22 3.16
CA ARG A 79 -0.96 -1.43 4.28
C ARG A 79 -2.33 -0.90 3.93
N MET A 80 -3.33 -1.67 4.31
CA MET A 80 -4.74 -1.36 4.15
C MET A 80 -5.47 -1.53 5.49
N VAL A 81 -6.40 -0.62 5.78
CA VAL A 81 -7.32 -0.72 6.91
C VAL A 81 -8.72 -0.44 6.41
N LEU A 82 -9.58 -1.45 6.48
CA LEU A 82 -11.01 -1.30 6.26
C LEU A 82 -11.65 -0.89 7.58
N ILE A 83 -12.33 0.26 7.57
CA ILE A 83 -13.00 0.86 8.72
C ILE A 83 -14.51 0.70 8.50
N PRO A 84 -15.17 -0.11 9.32
CA PRO A 84 -16.63 -0.27 9.26
C PRO A 84 -17.33 1.07 9.38
N ALA A 85 -18.46 1.18 8.69
CA ALA A 85 -19.33 2.34 8.86
C ALA A 85 -19.90 2.38 10.28
N ALA A 86 -20.16 3.58 10.79
CA ALA A 86 -20.81 3.76 12.09
C ALA A 86 -22.31 3.41 12.05
N ASP A 87 -22.90 3.39 10.85
CA ASP A 87 -24.28 3.05 10.56
C ASP A 87 -24.29 1.99 9.45
N GLU A 88 -25.09 0.95 9.59
CA GLU A 88 -25.24 -0.16 8.61
C GLU A 88 -25.65 0.34 7.22
N ALA A 89 -26.27 1.52 7.14
CA ALA A 89 -26.68 2.13 5.87
C ALA A 89 -25.55 2.89 5.15
N ALA A 90 -24.39 3.10 5.79
CA ALA A 90 -23.27 3.82 5.23
C ALA A 90 -22.19 2.86 4.69
N SER A 91 -21.48 3.29 3.65
CA SER A 91 -20.32 2.56 3.14
C SER A 91 -19.17 2.59 4.15
N PRO A 92 -18.36 1.51 4.23
CA PRO A 92 -17.14 1.54 5.02
C PRO A 92 -16.19 2.62 4.49
N ASP A 93 -15.25 3.02 5.32
CA ASP A 93 -14.11 3.85 4.92
C ASP A 93 -12.86 2.95 4.78
N MET A 94 -11.86 3.39 4.03
CA MET A 94 -10.62 2.64 3.85
C MET A 94 -9.40 3.55 3.85
N ILE A 95 -8.43 3.21 4.70
CA ILE A 95 -7.08 3.76 4.60
C ILE A 95 -6.24 2.80 3.77
N PHE A 96 -5.68 3.28 2.67
CA PHE A 96 -4.61 2.58 1.95
C PHE A 96 -3.35 3.44 1.92
N THR A 97 -2.21 2.81 2.20
CA THR A 97 -0.90 3.48 2.12
C THR A 97 0.15 2.53 1.59
N SER A 98 0.97 3.00 0.67
CA SER A 98 2.15 2.30 0.19
C SER A 98 3.34 3.24 0.05
N GLY A 99 4.54 2.71 0.28
CA GLY A 99 5.78 3.39 -0.04
C GLY A 99 6.68 2.41 -0.80
N PHE A 100 7.02 2.72 -2.04
CA PHE A 100 7.74 1.79 -2.89
C PHE A 100 8.89 2.46 -3.63
N THR A 101 9.84 1.64 -4.04
CA THR A 101 11.01 2.02 -4.83
C THR A 101 10.88 1.40 -6.20
N MET A 102 11.17 2.20 -7.22
CA MET A 102 11.34 1.74 -8.59
C MET A 102 12.83 1.80 -8.93
N VAL A 103 13.36 0.74 -9.52
CA VAL A 103 14.74 0.70 -10.02
C VAL A 103 14.70 0.23 -11.46
N MET A 104 15.29 1.00 -12.37
CA MET A 104 15.38 0.58 -13.78
C MET A 104 16.17 -0.74 -13.82
N LYS A 105 15.77 -1.69 -14.68
CA LYS A 105 16.32 -3.05 -14.70
C LYS A 105 17.84 -3.09 -14.92
N ASP A 106 18.40 -2.10 -15.58
CA ASP A 106 19.84 -1.92 -15.79
C ASP A 106 20.59 -1.26 -14.61
N GLY A 107 19.85 -0.80 -13.59
CA GLY A 107 20.38 -0.17 -12.38
C GLY A 107 20.73 1.31 -12.52
N THR A 108 20.48 1.95 -13.67
CA THR A 108 20.92 3.33 -13.93
C THR A 108 20.05 4.39 -13.27
N ALA A 109 18.80 4.06 -12.96
CA ALA A 109 17.84 4.97 -12.35
C ALA A 109 17.11 4.33 -11.16
N LYS A 110 16.82 5.16 -10.15
CA LYS A 110 16.09 4.77 -8.94
C LYS A 110 15.17 5.89 -8.48
N HIS A 111 13.89 5.57 -8.31
CA HIS A 111 12.89 6.49 -7.77
C HIS A 111 12.24 5.92 -6.52
N ARG A 112 11.68 6.79 -5.68
CA ARG A 112 10.85 6.43 -4.54
C ARG A 112 9.52 7.14 -4.68
N HIS A 113 8.45 6.39 -4.45
CA HIS A 113 7.08 6.87 -4.55
C HIS A 113 6.28 6.45 -3.31
N GLN A 114 5.17 7.13 -3.08
CA GLN A 114 4.19 6.84 -2.06
C GLN A 114 2.78 6.96 -2.63
N ILE A 115 1.87 6.14 -2.13
CA ILE A 115 0.42 6.24 -2.31
C ILE A 115 -0.14 6.47 -0.91
N TYR A 116 -0.93 7.53 -0.72
CA TYR A 116 -1.52 7.90 0.56
C TYR A 116 -2.81 8.70 0.35
N ASP A 117 -3.51 9.04 1.42
CA ASP A 117 -4.81 9.74 1.39
C ASP A 117 -5.81 9.07 0.45
N PHE A 118 -5.87 7.74 0.48
CA PHE A 118 -6.84 6.98 -0.29
C PHE A 118 -8.26 7.25 0.26
N SER A 119 -9.19 7.57 -0.64
CA SER A 119 -10.61 7.77 -0.34
C SER A 119 -11.42 6.73 -1.11
N LEU A 120 -12.09 5.82 -0.39
CA LEU A 120 -12.92 4.78 -0.98
C LEU A 120 -14.20 5.36 -1.60
N SER A 121 -14.49 5.01 -2.85
CA SER A 121 -15.75 5.35 -3.51
C SER A 121 -16.68 4.14 -3.64
N GLU A 122 -16.12 2.98 -3.99
CA GLU A 122 -16.88 1.76 -4.21
C GLU A 122 -16.06 0.53 -3.82
N TRP A 123 -16.75 -0.53 -3.40
CA TRP A 123 -16.14 -1.82 -3.23
C TRP A 123 -17.08 -2.94 -3.68
N THR A 124 -16.49 -4.02 -4.19
CA THR A 124 -17.21 -5.23 -4.56
C THR A 124 -16.45 -6.45 -4.08
N ALA A 125 -17.17 -7.53 -3.74
CA ALA A 125 -16.54 -8.79 -3.35
C ALA A 125 -17.27 -9.98 -3.96
N ASP A 126 -16.48 -10.96 -4.36
CA ASP A 126 -16.90 -12.31 -4.74
C ASP A 126 -16.25 -13.36 -3.83
N GLU A 127 -16.45 -14.64 -4.11
CA GLU A 127 -15.94 -15.73 -3.26
C GLU A 127 -14.40 -15.74 -3.15
N THR A 128 -13.70 -15.23 -4.16
CA THR A 128 -12.26 -15.32 -4.35
C THR A 128 -11.56 -13.97 -4.39
N SER A 129 -12.28 -12.87 -4.57
CA SER A 129 -11.69 -11.54 -4.69
C SER A 129 -12.51 -10.43 -4.05
N VAL A 130 -11.81 -9.37 -3.64
CA VAL A 130 -12.40 -8.10 -3.22
C VAL A 130 -11.70 -6.99 -3.97
N THR A 131 -12.48 -6.06 -4.51
CA THR A 131 -12.01 -4.90 -5.26
C THR A 131 -12.47 -3.64 -4.53
N PHE A 132 -11.53 -2.73 -4.30
CA PHE A 132 -11.76 -1.41 -3.73
C PHE A 132 -11.37 -0.37 -4.78
N GLU A 133 -12.28 0.55 -5.08
CA GLU A 133 -12.09 1.64 -6.01
C GLU A 133 -12.17 2.97 -5.27
N GLY A 134 -11.33 3.91 -5.67
CA GLY A 134 -11.27 5.21 -5.02
C GLY A 134 -10.24 6.12 -5.67
N THR A 135 -9.91 7.19 -4.99
CA THR A 135 -8.84 8.11 -5.38
C THR A 135 -7.74 8.16 -4.32
N ALA A 136 -6.52 8.49 -4.71
CA ALA A 136 -5.40 8.66 -3.78
C ALA A 136 -4.43 9.75 -4.24
N THR A 137 -3.58 10.19 -3.32
CA THR A 137 -2.43 11.02 -3.62
C THR A 137 -1.21 10.15 -3.91
N ILE A 138 -0.54 10.41 -5.04
CA ILE A 138 0.64 9.67 -5.49
C ILE A 138 1.81 10.63 -5.69
N THR A 139 2.94 10.37 -5.04
CA THR A 139 4.14 11.19 -5.25
C THR A 139 4.81 10.83 -6.57
N GLN A 140 5.19 11.81 -7.37
CA GLN A 140 6.08 11.68 -8.53
C GLN A 140 7.31 12.59 -8.37
N ARG A 141 8.20 12.61 -9.37
CA ARG A 141 9.43 13.43 -9.33
C ARG A 141 9.12 14.91 -9.14
N ASP A 142 8.06 15.40 -9.78
CA ASP A 142 7.70 16.82 -9.83
C ASP A 142 6.77 17.26 -8.69
N GLY A 143 6.47 16.37 -7.75
CA GLY A 143 5.58 16.61 -6.61
C GLY A 143 4.49 15.55 -6.47
N PRO A 144 3.61 15.63 -5.47
CA PRO A 144 2.42 14.79 -5.38
C PRO A 144 1.36 15.20 -6.41
N VAL A 145 0.62 14.20 -6.92
CA VAL A 145 -0.61 14.37 -7.70
C VAL A 145 -1.74 13.83 -6.85
N GLU A 146 -2.76 14.66 -6.62
CA GLU A 146 -3.94 14.33 -5.82
C GLU A 146 -5.05 13.76 -6.71
N ASP A 147 -6.05 13.13 -6.08
CA ASP A 147 -7.25 12.60 -6.74
C ASP A 147 -7.00 11.61 -7.90
N VAL A 148 -5.88 10.89 -7.86
CA VAL A 148 -5.57 9.87 -8.88
C VAL A 148 -6.47 8.65 -8.66
N PRO A 149 -7.25 8.21 -9.66
CA PRO A 149 -8.04 6.98 -9.56
C PRO A 149 -7.14 5.76 -9.34
N VAL A 150 -7.49 4.96 -8.32
CA VAL A 150 -6.76 3.75 -7.94
C VAL A 150 -7.74 2.62 -7.66
N THR A 151 -7.46 1.45 -8.23
CA THR A 151 -8.17 0.20 -7.94
C THR A 151 -7.23 -0.74 -7.19
N ILE A 152 -7.65 -1.21 -6.01
CA ILE A 152 -6.92 -2.19 -5.20
C ILE A 152 -7.75 -3.46 -5.16
N LYS A 153 -7.19 -4.56 -5.69
CA LYS A 153 -7.83 -5.87 -5.69
C LYS A 153 -7.01 -6.86 -4.88
N ILE A 154 -7.67 -7.58 -3.99
CA ILE A 154 -7.09 -8.73 -3.29
C ILE A 154 -7.63 -10.01 -3.91
N LEU A 155 -6.76 -10.89 -4.36
CA LEU A 155 -7.08 -12.17 -5.01
C LEU A 155 -6.66 -13.33 -4.10
N ASN A 156 -7.62 -14.20 -3.78
CA ASN A 156 -7.44 -15.43 -3.00
C ASN A 156 -6.63 -15.22 -1.71
N ASP A 157 -6.85 -14.09 -1.03
CA ASP A 157 -6.13 -13.64 0.17
C ASP A 157 -4.60 -13.54 0.04
N SER A 158 -4.06 -13.66 -1.18
CA SER A 158 -2.63 -13.93 -1.39
C SER A 158 -1.97 -12.89 -2.26
N VAL A 159 -2.68 -12.36 -3.26
CA VAL A 159 -2.14 -11.38 -4.22
C VAL A 159 -2.87 -10.06 -4.05
N ALA A 160 -2.11 -8.98 -4.04
CA ALA A 160 -2.61 -7.62 -4.18
C ALA A 160 -2.29 -7.12 -5.58
N GLU A 161 -3.29 -6.60 -6.27
CA GLU A 161 -3.19 -5.93 -7.56
C GLU A 161 -3.57 -4.45 -7.35
N ILE A 162 -2.66 -3.54 -7.67
CA ILE A 162 -2.85 -2.10 -7.49
C ILE A 162 -2.75 -1.44 -8.86
N SER A 163 -3.88 -1.03 -9.40
CA SER A 163 -3.97 -0.32 -10.68
C SER A 163 -4.07 1.17 -10.43
N ILE A 164 -3.24 1.95 -11.13
CA ILE A 164 -3.21 3.41 -11.08
C ILE A 164 -3.65 3.90 -12.45
N ASP A 165 -4.62 4.82 -12.50
CA ASP A 165 -5.03 5.43 -13.78
C ASP A 165 -3.94 6.37 -14.31
N THR A 166 -3.20 5.90 -15.32
CA THR A 166 -2.08 6.63 -15.93
C THR A 166 -2.51 7.78 -16.83
N SER A 167 -3.81 7.91 -17.14
CA SER A 167 -4.31 9.09 -17.89
C SER A 167 -4.22 10.38 -17.07
N VAL A 168 -4.16 10.25 -15.74
CA VAL A 168 -3.98 11.37 -14.79
C VAL A 168 -2.51 11.51 -14.35
N ILE A 169 -1.73 10.43 -14.45
CA ILE A 169 -0.32 10.38 -14.06
C ILE A 169 0.54 9.58 -15.06
N ASP A 170 1.15 10.27 -16.02
CA ASP A 170 2.04 9.71 -17.04
C ASP A 170 3.47 9.48 -16.50
N HIS A 171 3.58 8.67 -15.44
CA HIS A 171 4.86 8.28 -14.82
C HIS A 171 4.96 6.77 -14.54
N PHE A 172 3.83 6.09 -14.43
CA PHE A 172 3.76 4.65 -14.18
C PHE A 172 3.44 3.87 -15.46
N GLY A 173 3.76 2.57 -15.47
CA GLY A 173 3.33 1.68 -16.54
C GLY A 173 1.83 1.44 -16.51
N GLU A 174 1.25 1.00 -17.63
CA GLU A 174 -0.21 0.73 -17.74
C GLU A 174 -0.63 -0.60 -17.09
N SER A 175 0.34 -1.45 -16.73
CA SER A 175 0.08 -2.71 -16.05
C SER A 175 -0.15 -2.50 -14.54
N PRO A 176 -1.00 -3.30 -13.88
CA PRO A 176 -1.13 -3.23 -12.44
C PRO A 176 0.19 -3.51 -11.69
N ILE A 177 0.38 -2.85 -10.55
CA ILE A 177 1.48 -3.12 -9.63
C ILE A 177 1.07 -4.30 -8.73
N TYR A 178 1.77 -5.41 -8.88
CA TYR A 178 1.52 -6.64 -8.12
C TYR A 178 2.29 -6.69 -6.79
N GLY A 179 1.64 -7.29 -5.80
CA GLY A 179 2.21 -7.59 -4.50
C GLY A 179 1.65 -8.85 -3.88
N MET A 180 2.24 -9.26 -2.77
CA MET A 180 1.78 -10.36 -1.94
C MET A 180 1.13 -9.83 -0.67
N VAL A 181 0.07 -10.49 -0.23
CA VAL A 181 -0.50 -10.32 1.11
C VAL A 181 0.32 -11.15 2.08
N LEU A 182 0.86 -10.51 3.12
CA LEU A 182 1.65 -11.20 4.15
C LEU A 182 0.80 -11.58 5.36
N ARG A 183 -0.16 -10.71 5.73
CA ARG A 183 -1.16 -10.98 6.76
C ARG A 183 -2.44 -10.22 6.43
N SER A 184 -3.57 -10.87 6.69
CA SER A 184 -4.90 -10.29 6.52
C SER A 184 -5.83 -10.81 7.61
N ASN A 185 -6.61 -9.91 8.20
CA ASN A 185 -7.82 -10.23 8.94
C ASN A 185 -9.05 -9.55 8.33
N LEU A 186 -8.97 -9.25 7.02
CA LEU A 186 -10.12 -8.79 6.24
C LEU A 186 -11.27 -9.80 6.31
#